data_AF-A0A3S0AMV8-F1
#
_entry.id   AF-A0A3S0AMV8-F1
#
_cell.length_a   1.000
_cell.length_b   1.000
_cell.length_c   1.000
_cell.angle_alpha   90.00
_cell.angle_beta   90.00
_cell.angle_gamma   90.00
#
_symmetry.space_group_name_H-M   'P 1'
#
loop_
_entity.id
_entity.type
_entity.pdbx_description
1 polymer ?
#
loop_
_entity_poly.entity_id
_entity_poly.type
_entity_poly.pdbx_seq_one_letter_code
_entity_poly.pdbx_strand_id
1 'polypeptide(L)' 'MSKPSRTAAQLQQMLIERIEAIPDLRGLLTDVHRGGVVGTGGDGEGGPTWTVPILTDRSAHRRDIARIIRTLQGQFDLED' A
#
# COMPACT_ATOMS: atom_id res chain seq x y z
N MET A 1 10.80 -17.82 6.76
CA MET A 1 9.37 -18.08 6.54
C MET A 1 8.90 -17.13 5.47
N SER A 2 8.23 -17.61 4.42
CA SER A 2 7.65 -16.74 3.39
C SER A 2 6.54 -15.87 4.00
N LYS A 3 6.39 -14.63 3.52
CA LYS A 3 5.31 -13.76 4.00
C LYS A 3 3.95 -14.36 3.61
N PRO A 4 2.90 -14.18 4.40
CA PRO A 4 1.54 -14.51 3.98
C PRO A 4 1.12 -13.67 2.76
N SER A 5 0.46 -14.30 1.79
CA SER A 5 -0.12 -13.61 0.63
C SER A 5 -1.49 -13.02 0.94
N ARG A 6 -1.83 -11.92 0.26
CA ARG A 6 -3.13 -11.25 0.33
C ARG A 6 -3.54 -10.76 -1.05
N THR A 7 -4.84 -10.73 -1.31
CA THR A 7 -5.36 -10.15 -2.56
C THR A 7 -5.14 -8.64 -2.58
N ALA A 8 -5.11 -8.04 -3.76
CA ALA A 8 -5.00 -6.58 -3.91
C ALA A 8 -6.09 -5.84 -3.11
N ALA A 9 -7.32 -6.35 -3.12
CA ALA A 9 -8.44 -5.78 -2.38
C ALA A 9 -8.23 -5.84 -0.86
N GLN A 10 -7.72 -6.96 -0.34
CA GLN A 10 -7.39 -7.10 1.09
C GLN A 10 -6.27 -6.13 1.49
N LEU A 11 -5.20 -6.05 0.70
CA LEU A 11 -4.10 -5.12 0.95
C LEU A 11 -4.59 -3.67 0.92
N GLN A 12 -5.42 -3.31 -0.06
CA GLN A 12 -6.02 -1.98 -0.15
C GLN A 12 -6.87 -1.66 1.08
N GLN A 13 -7.75 -2.58 1.50
CA GLN A 13 -8.58 -2.39 2.70
C GLN A 13 -7.71 -2.21 3.95
N MET A 14 -6.69 -3.04 4.13
CA MET A 14 -5.76 -2.95 5.26
C MET A 14 -4.96 -1.65 5.29
N LEU A 15 -4.66 -1.06 4.12
CA LEU A 15 -4.04 0.26 4.02
C LEU A 15 -5.03 1.36 4.40
N ILE A 16 -6.26 1.30 3.89
CA ILE A 16 -7.33 2.28 4.19
C ILE A 16 -7.60 2.31 5.69
N GLU A 17 -7.83 1.16 6.32
CA GLU A 17 -8.09 1.06 7.77
C GLU A 17 -6.98 1.73 8.61
N ARG A 18 -5.71 1.56 8.21
CA ARG A 18 -4.56 2.17 8.90
C ARG A 18 -4.44 3.67 8.64
N ILE A 19 -4.79 4.12 7.44
CA ILE A 19 -4.81 5.54 7.10
C ILE A 19 -5.94 6.25 7.88
N GLU A 20 -7.14 5.67 7.91
CA GLU A 20 -8.30 6.25 8.62
C GLU A 20 -8.18 6.23 10.15
N ALA A 21 -7.32 5.35 10.68
CA ALA A 21 -6.93 5.34 12.08
C ALA A 21 -6.10 6.58 12.49
N ILE A 22 -5.48 7.28 11.53
CA ILE A 22 -4.74 8.52 11.79
C ILE A 22 -5.70 9.71 11.70
N PRO A 23 -5.91 10.49 12.79
CA PRO A 23 -6.88 11.58 12.79
C PRO A 23 -6.68 12.59 11.65
N ASP A 24 -5.45 12.98 11.36
CA ASP A 24 -5.10 13.97 10.32
C ASP A 24 -5.26 13.45 8.88
N LEU A 25 -5.52 12.16 8.71
CA LEU A 25 -5.74 11.50 7.41
C LEU A 25 -7.16 10.99 7.23
N ARG A 26 -7.96 10.96 8.30
CA ARG A 26 -9.33 10.44 8.26
C ARG A 26 -10.18 11.26 7.28
N GLY A 27 -10.86 10.56 6.37
CA GLY A 27 -11.71 11.17 5.34
C GLY A 27 -10.95 11.77 4.15
N LEU A 28 -9.62 11.69 4.12
CA LEU A 28 -8.84 12.12 2.96
C LEU A 28 -8.77 11.02 1.90
N LEU A 29 -9.12 11.36 0.66
CA LEU A 29 -8.93 10.49 -0.49
C LEU A 29 -7.45 10.51 -0.93
N THR A 30 -6.72 9.45 -0.56
CA THR A 30 -5.31 9.24 -0.94
C THR A 30 -5.17 8.41 -2.21
N ASP A 31 -3.95 8.25 -2.71
CA ASP A 31 -3.64 7.37 -3.85
C ASP A 31 -4.07 5.91 -3.60
N VAL A 32 -4.07 5.46 -2.35
CA VAL A 32 -4.58 4.13 -1.94
C VAL A 32 -6.07 3.99 -2.26
N HIS A 33 -6.84 5.08 -2.10
CA HIS A 33 -8.28 5.07 -2.36
C HIS A 33 -8.59 5.11 -3.86
N ARG A 34 -7.77 5.84 -4.63
CA ARG A 34 -8.01 6.07 -6.07
C ARG A 34 -7.44 4.96 -6.94
N GLY A 35 -6.19 4.57 -6.67
CA GLY A 35 -5.42 3.66 -7.50
C GLY A 35 -5.33 2.24 -6.97
N GLY A 36 -5.63 2.04 -5.68
CA GLY A 36 -5.57 0.73 -5.05
C GLY A 36 -4.17 0.14 -5.01
N VAL A 37 -4.10 -1.19 -5.00
CA VAL A 37 -2.85 -1.97 -4.98
C VAL A 37 -2.66 -2.64 -6.34
N VAL A 38 -1.46 -2.53 -6.89
CA VAL A 38 -1.09 -3.14 -8.17
C VAL A 38 0.12 -4.03 -8.00
N GLY A 39 0.15 -5.16 -8.72
CA GLY A 39 1.30 -6.04 -8.77
C GLY A 39 2.49 -5.36 -9.43
N THR A 40 3.68 -5.57 -8.89
CA THR A 40 4.94 -5.12 -9.52
C THR A 40 5.53 -6.17 -10.43
N GLY A 41 4.94 -7.37 -10.50
CA GLY A 41 5.49 -8.51 -11.23
C GLY A 41 6.65 -9.19 -10.50
N GLY A 42 6.98 -8.75 -9.27
CA GLY A 42 8.00 -9.35 -8.42
C GLY A 42 9.34 -9.47 -9.13
N ASP A 43 10.09 -8.37 -9.23
CA ASP A 43 11.42 -8.35 -9.84
C ASP A 43 12.46 -9.13 -9.01
N GLY A 44 12.32 -10.46 -8.87
CA GLY A 44 13.35 -11.48 -8.58
C GLY A 44 14.29 -11.36 -7.37
N GLU A 45 14.45 -10.20 -6.74
CA GLU A 45 15.54 -9.83 -5.84
C GLU A 45 14.98 -9.10 -4.60
N GLY A 46 14.08 -9.76 -3.87
CA GLY A 46 13.68 -9.34 -2.52
C GLY A 46 12.86 -8.04 -2.41
N GLY A 47 12.46 -7.45 -3.55
CA GLY A 47 11.56 -6.30 -3.60
C GLY A 47 10.10 -6.65 -3.22
N PRO A 48 9.27 -5.64 -2.93
CA PRO A 48 7.85 -5.87 -2.71
C PRO A 48 7.15 -6.35 -3.98
N THR A 49 6.25 -7.32 -3.84
CA THR A 49 5.46 -7.92 -4.94
C THR A 49 4.31 -7.02 -5.43
N TRP A 50 4.10 -5.90 -4.75
CA TRP A 50 3.05 -4.93 -5.07
C TRP A 50 3.41 -3.52 -4.65
N THR A 51 2.70 -2.54 -5.21
CA THR A 51 2.83 -1.13 -4.88
C THR A 51 1.49 -0.42 -4.99
N VAL A 52 1.45 0.85 -4.57
CA VAL A 52 0.33 1.77 -4.79
C VAL A 52 0.76 2.78 -5.86
N PRO A 53 0.05 2.91 -6.98
CA PRO A 53 0.42 3.86 -8.03
C PRO A 53 0.27 5.29 -7.53
N ILE A 54 1.21 6.14 -7.93
CA ILE A 54 1.20 7.56 -7.59
C ILE A 54 0.27 8.27 -8.57
N LEU A 55 -0.91 8.71 -8.10
CA LEU A 55 -1.91 9.37 -8.93
C LEU A 55 -2.07 10.85 -8.63
N THR A 56 -1.69 11.27 -7.43
CA THR A 56 -1.64 12.67 -7.00
C THR A 56 -0.22 13.23 -7.10
N ASP A 57 -0.12 14.56 -7.08
CA ASP A 57 1.17 15.25 -7.17
C ASP A 57 2.13 14.79 -6.06
N ARG A 58 3.38 14.50 -6.41
CA ARG A 58 4.40 13.99 -5.46
C ARG A 58 4.74 14.99 -4.36
N SER A 59 4.48 16.29 -4.53
CA SER A 59 4.65 17.27 -3.45
C SER A 59 3.60 17.10 -2.34
N ALA A 60 2.45 16.47 -2.64
CA ALA A 60 1.44 16.09 -1.66
C ALA A 60 1.72 14.73 -1.00
N HIS A 61 2.83 14.05 -1.37
CA HIS A 61 3.17 12.76 -0.79
C HIS A 61 3.59 12.88 0.67
N ARG A 62 2.80 12.22 1.51
CA ARG A 62 2.93 12.24 2.95
C ARG A 62 3.75 11.02 3.43
N ARG A 63 4.81 11.28 4.21
CA ARG A 63 5.81 10.26 4.63
C ARG A 63 5.21 9.15 5.48
N ASP A 64 4.20 9.48 6.27
CA ASP A 64 3.35 8.59 7.05
C ASP A 64 2.63 7.56 6.17
N ILE A 65 2.00 7.97 5.08
CA ILE A 65 1.36 7.04 4.13
C ILE A 65 2.40 6.10 3.51
N ALA A 66 3.54 6.64 3.06
CA ALA A 66 4.63 5.82 2.52
C ALA A 66 5.16 4.79 3.54
N ARG A 67 5.23 5.17 4.83
CA ARG A 67 5.64 4.26 5.90
C ARG A 67 4.63 3.13 6.12
N ILE A 68 3.33 3.43 6.07
CA ILE A 68 2.27 2.43 6.18
C ILE A 68 2.37 1.41 5.03
N ILE A 69 2.54 1.89 3.79
CA ILE A 69 2.71 1.02 2.61
C ILE A 69 3.92 0.10 2.79
N ARG A 70 5.10 0.64 3.13
CA ARG A 70 6.30 -0.17 3.35
C ARG A 70 6.16 -1.19 4.49
N THR A 71 5.42 -0.83 5.52
CA THR A 71 5.16 -1.72 6.66
C THR A 71 4.33 -2.93 6.23
N LEU A 72 3.32 -2.74 5.36
CA LEU A 72 2.52 -3.85 4.83
C LEU A 72 3.29 -4.68 3.81
N GLN A 73 4.09 -4.05 2.94
CA GLN A 73 4.97 -4.76 1.99
C GLN A 73 5.98 -5.70 2.68
N GLY A 74 6.42 -5.35 3.89
CA GLY A 74 7.27 -6.20 4.72
C GLY A 74 6.53 -7.37 5.38
N GLN A 75 5.20 -7.30 5.50
CA GLN A 75 4.38 -8.31 6.17
C GLN A 75 3.63 -9.22 5.20
N PHE A 76 3.28 -8.72 4.01
CA PHE A 76 2.42 -9.41 3.08
C PHE A 76 2.95 -9.30 1.65
N ASP A 77 2.86 -10.42 0.94
CA ASP A 77 3.02 -10.44 -0.50
C ASP A 77 1.65 -10.37 -1.20
N LEU A 78 1.65 -9.99 -2.47
CA LEU A 78 0.46 -10.00 -3.30
C LEU A 78 0.17 -11.43 -3.74
N GLU A 79 -1.09 -11.83 -3.66
CA GLU A 79 -1.61 -13.06 -4.25
C GLU A 79 -1.68 -12.91 -5.77
N ASP A 80 -1.21 -13.94 -6.49
CA ASP A 80 -1.15 -14.00 -7.96
C ASP A 80 -2.56 -13.92 -8.60
#